data_AF-A0A5C6XLN9-F1
#
_entry.id   AF-A0A5C6XLN9-F1
#
_cell.length_a   1.000
_cell.length_b   1.000
_cell.length_c   1.000
_cell.angle_alpha   90.00
_cell.angle_beta   90.00
_cell.angle_gamma   90.00
#
_symmetry.space_group_name_H-M   'P 1'
#
loop_
_entity.id
_entity.type
_entity.pdbx_description
1 polymer ?
#
loop_
_entity_poly.entity_id
_entity_poly.type
_entity_poly.pdbx_seq_one_letter_code
_entity_poly.pdbx_strand_id
1 'polypeptide(L)'
;MKRWLVVCVAAMMVTACGDDSVGSNDTDAGFDIGEESPDAGDTGSSDEDTGSDEDTGSNDEDTGANDQDTGSSDEDAGNDGDTGSESDTGADNDAGMDEDAGTDPDPAPACEPTFGPDDACEGDVEGTWEFGNACTDFDFAELLATVCDGSSVESLDVNTDGTLVVTADNFARAITIEAEALVYIPADCQAIGFLGCEGFGDIAGSADPSVEVSCITNATAGRCECDVAGTYEEESAGAYTNEGGVVTVGEEVYDVCVTGDSMSARRRSDDEQRPSFVEIYTR
;
A
#
# COMPACT_ATOMS: atom_id res chain seq x y z
N MET A 1 29.87 -9.00 -11.93
CA MET A 1 29.68 -7.82 -11.06
C MET A 1 28.40 -7.06 -11.38
N LYS A 2 28.01 -6.79 -12.65
CA LYS A 2 26.75 -6.08 -12.95
C LYS A 2 25.43 -6.88 -12.79
N ARG A 3 25.46 -8.22 -12.82
CA ARG A 3 24.26 -9.05 -12.60
C ARG A 3 23.74 -9.05 -11.16
N TRP A 4 24.58 -8.70 -10.19
CA TRP A 4 24.17 -8.55 -8.79
C TRP A 4 23.37 -7.26 -8.55
N LEU A 5 23.58 -6.24 -9.38
CA LEU A 5 22.96 -4.93 -9.21
C LEU A 5 21.48 -4.94 -9.61
N VAL A 6 21.10 -5.75 -10.62
CA VAL A 6 19.69 -5.96 -11.02
C VAL A 6 18.93 -6.76 -9.96
N VAL A 7 19.59 -7.73 -9.32
CA VAL A 7 19.01 -8.46 -8.18
C VAL A 7 18.78 -7.52 -7.01
N CYS A 8 19.70 -6.59 -6.76
CA CYS A 8 19.48 -5.51 -5.80
C CYS A 8 18.37 -4.53 -6.19
N VAL A 9 17.87 -4.44 -7.42
CA VAL A 9 16.81 -3.46 -7.75
C VAL A 9 15.42 -3.97 -7.37
N ALA A 10 15.11 -5.22 -7.72
CA ALA A 10 13.90 -5.89 -7.23
C ALA A 10 14.01 -6.14 -5.72
N ALA A 11 15.19 -6.59 -5.26
CA ALA A 11 15.42 -6.76 -3.83
C ALA A 11 15.40 -5.42 -3.10
N MET A 12 15.98 -4.29 -3.52
CA MET A 12 16.03 -3.06 -2.67
C MET A 12 14.69 -2.34 -2.53
N MET A 13 13.74 -2.53 -3.45
CA MET A 13 12.36 -2.10 -3.23
C MET A 13 11.68 -2.91 -2.11
N VAL A 14 12.25 -4.04 -1.70
CA VAL A 14 11.68 -5.02 -0.77
C VAL A 14 12.57 -5.33 0.46
N THR A 15 13.90 -5.26 0.34
CA THR A 15 14.95 -5.62 1.33
C THR A 15 15.40 -4.42 2.17
N ALA A 16 14.80 -3.26 1.95
CA ALA A 16 14.74 -2.25 2.99
C ALA A 16 14.02 -2.78 4.25
N CYS A 17 13.11 -3.73 4.06
CA CYS A 17 12.46 -4.49 5.11
C CYS A 17 13.10 -5.88 5.24
N GLY A 18 14.22 -5.96 5.96
CA GLY A 18 14.69 -7.20 6.60
C GLY A 18 15.25 -8.29 5.68
N ASP A 19 16.56 -8.27 5.43
CA ASP A 19 17.30 -9.49 5.12
C ASP A 19 18.48 -9.66 6.08
N ASP A 20 18.14 -9.98 7.33
CA ASP A 20 19.07 -10.58 8.28
C ASP A 20 18.66 -12.03 8.51
N SER A 21 18.74 -12.83 7.45
CA SER A 21 18.71 -14.28 7.54
C SER A 21 20.03 -14.83 8.13
N VAL A 22 20.34 -14.44 9.38
CA VAL A 22 21.28 -15.12 10.26
C VAL A 22 20.49 -15.66 11.44
N GLY A 23 20.17 -16.95 11.37
CA GLY A 23 19.27 -17.65 12.29
C GLY A 23 19.50 -17.33 13.77
N SER A 24 18.57 -16.56 14.32
CA SER A 24 18.26 -16.52 15.74
C SER A 24 17.00 -17.34 15.94
N ASN A 25 17.04 -18.30 16.86
CA ASN A 25 15.88 -19.10 17.21
C ASN A 25 14.86 -18.22 17.92
N ASP A 26 13.97 -17.57 17.16
CA ASP A 26 12.84 -16.88 17.78
C ASP A 26 11.82 -17.91 18.22
N THR A 27 11.61 -17.86 19.53
CA THR A 27 10.60 -18.60 20.25
C THR A 27 9.27 -18.03 19.82
N ASP A 28 8.47 -18.88 19.19
CA ASP A 28 7.07 -18.71 18.88
C ASP A 28 6.32 -18.25 20.15
N ALA A 29 6.28 -16.93 20.36
CA ALA A 29 5.40 -16.29 21.31
C ALA A 29 4.02 -16.23 20.66
N GLY A 30 3.33 -17.37 20.65
CA GLY A 30 1.92 -17.44 20.30
C GLY A 30 1.14 -16.49 21.20
N PHE A 31 0.77 -15.34 20.66
CA PHE A 31 -0.18 -14.41 21.26
C PHE A 31 -1.59 -14.96 20.94
N ASP A 32 -2.06 -15.85 21.82
CA ASP A 32 -3.41 -16.39 21.79
C ASP A 32 -4.34 -15.37 22.48
N ILE A 33 -5.15 -14.65 21.70
CA ILE A 33 -6.20 -13.77 22.22
C ILE A 33 -7.29 -14.69 22.78
N GLY A 34 -7.14 -15.04 24.06
CA GLY A 34 -8.08 -15.87 24.78
C GLY A 34 -9.47 -15.24 24.87
N GLU A 35 -10.43 -15.82 24.15
CA GLU A 35 -11.83 -15.76 24.55
C GLU A 35 -12.03 -16.66 25.78
N GLU A 36 -12.45 -16.06 26.88
CA GLU A 36 -12.75 -16.76 28.10
C GLU A 36 -14.04 -17.58 27.96
N SER A 37 -13.98 -18.87 28.26
CA SER A 37 -15.14 -19.63 28.72
C SER A 37 -14.71 -20.73 29.68
N PRO A 38 -15.18 -20.72 30.94
CA PRO A 38 -15.04 -21.84 31.84
C PRO A 38 -16.29 -22.70 31.75
N ASP A 39 -16.22 -23.90 31.18
CA ASP A 39 -17.06 -24.98 31.71
C ASP A 39 -16.59 -26.40 31.40
N ALA A 40 -17.08 -27.27 32.28
CA ALA A 40 -16.70 -28.62 32.60
C ALA A 40 -16.64 -29.60 31.43
N GLY A 41 -15.79 -30.62 31.63
CA GLY A 41 -15.62 -31.72 30.70
C GLY A 41 -16.87 -32.56 30.46
N ASP A 42 -16.84 -33.25 29.32
CA ASP A 42 -17.58 -34.48 29.14
C ASP A 42 -16.73 -35.48 28.34
N THR A 43 -16.81 -36.72 28.80
CA THR A 43 -16.20 -37.92 28.24
C THR A 43 -17.32 -38.77 27.65
N GLY A 44 -17.40 -38.89 26.33
CA GLY A 44 -18.29 -39.86 25.67
C GLY A 44 -18.28 -39.63 24.16
N SER A 45 -17.71 -40.56 23.39
CA SER A 45 -18.38 -41.73 22.79
C SER A 45 -19.24 -41.36 21.58
N SER A 46 -18.73 -41.78 20.42
CA SER A 46 -19.41 -42.25 19.20
C SER A 46 -20.91 -42.00 19.05
N ASP A 47 -21.30 -41.40 17.93
CA ASP A 47 -22.35 -41.96 17.07
C ASP A 47 -22.16 -41.51 15.61
N GLU A 48 -22.22 -42.48 14.71
CA GLU A 48 -22.36 -42.30 13.27
C GLU A 48 -23.78 -41.80 12.98
N ASP A 49 -23.92 -40.73 12.20
CA ASP A 49 -25.19 -40.45 11.52
C ASP A 49 -24.95 -40.18 10.03
N THR A 50 -25.31 -41.19 9.24
CA THR A 50 -25.62 -41.08 7.82
C THR A 50 -27.00 -40.44 7.66
N GLY A 51 -27.05 -39.21 7.15
CA GLY A 51 -28.30 -38.54 6.76
C GLY A 51 -28.10 -37.74 5.49
N SER A 52 -28.67 -38.24 4.39
CA SER A 52 -28.86 -37.51 3.15
C SER A 52 -30.16 -36.75 3.24
N ASP A 53 -30.16 -35.44 3.02
CA ASP A 53 -31.37 -34.69 2.70
C ASP A 53 -31.08 -33.68 1.59
N GLU A 54 -31.88 -33.81 0.52
CA GLU A 54 -31.94 -32.93 -0.64
C GLU A 54 -32.71 -31.66 -0.26
N ASP A 55 -32.08 -30.49 -0.38
CA ASP A 55 -32.79 -29.22 -0.38
C ASP A 55 -32.92 -28.67 -1.81
N THR A 56 -34.06 -28.98 -2.42
CA THR A 56 -34.64 -28.19 -3.50
C THR A 56 -35.34 -26.97 -2.91
N GLY A 57 -34.71 -25.79 -3.00
CA GLY A 57 -35.26 -24.50 -2.58
C GLY A 57 -35.25 -23.47 -3.72
N SER A 58 -36.42 -23.30 -4.31
CA SER A 58 -36.95 -22.20 -5.14
C SER A 58 -36.03 -21.05 -5.56
N ASN A 59 -35.83 -20.91 -6.88
CA ASN A 59 -35.42 -19.66 -7.52
C ASN A 59 -36.55 -18.63 -7.39
N ASP A 60 -36.25 -17.50 -6.78
CA ASP A 60 -37.11 -16.33 -6.74
C ASP A 60 -36.99 -15.57 -8.07
N GLU A 61 -38.14 -15.30 -8.68
CA GLU A 61 -38.28 -14.55 -9.92
C GLU A 61 -38.34 -13.06 -9.58
N ASP A 62 -37.25 -12.33 -9.73
CA ASP A 62 -37.31 -10.87 -9.80
C ASP A 62 -37.45 -10.39 -11.25
N THR A 63 -38.70 -10.21 -11.64
CA THR A 63 -39.14 -9.40 -12.77
C THR A 63 -39.06 -7.91 -12.43
N GLY A 64 -38.15 -7.19 -13.08
CA GLY A 64 -38.18 -5.71 -13.20
C GLY A 64 -37.36 -5.29 -14.43
N ALA A 65 -37.99 -5.21 -15.60
CA ALA A 65 -38.59 -4.00 -16.17
C ALA A 65 -37.54 -2.94 -16.59
N ASN A 66 -37.23 -2.98 -17.89
CA ASN A 66 -36.93 -1.87 -18.81
C ASN A 66 -36.49 -0.52 -18.21
N ASP A 67 -35.30 -0.07 -18.59
CA ASP A 67 -35.21 1.26 -19.18
C ASP A 67 -34.26 1.28 -20.38
N GLN A 68 -34.82 1.69 -21.52
CA GLN A 68 -34.20 1.67 -22.83
C GLN A 68 -34.23 3.12 -23.31
N ASP A 69 -33.21 3.90 -22.94
CA ASP A 69 -33.09 5.28 -23.39
C ASP A 69 -32.57 5.33 -24.83
N THR A 70 -33.52 5.27 -25.76
CA THR A 70 -33.37 5.83 -27.11
C THR A 70 -33.99 7.22 -27.14
N GLY A 71 -33.17 8.25 -27.01
CA GLY A 71 -33.56 9.66 -27.17
C GLY A 71 -32.66 10.35 -28.20
N SER A 72 -33.25 10.65 -29.36
CA SER A 72 -32.63 11.29 -30.52
C SER A 72 -32.17 12.73 -30.30
N SER A 73 -31.19 13.10 -31.11
CA SER A 73 -30.83 14.43 -31.61
C SER A 73 -31.98 15.44 -31.75
N ASP A 74 -31.71 16.69 -31.38
CA ASP A 74 -32.15 17.85 -32.18
C ASP A 74 -31.11 18.99 -32.11
N GLU A 75 -30.73 19.45 -33.29
CA GLU A 75 -30.00 20.69 -33.52
C GLU A 75 -30.97 21.86 -33.31
N ASP A 76 -30.57 22.93 -32.64
CA ASP A 76 -31.16 24.24 -32.92
C ASP A 76 -30.16 25.37 -32.69
N ALA A 77 -29.75 25.96 -33.82
CA ALA A 77 -29.14 27.27 -33.91
C ALA A 77 -30.26 28.33 -33.86
N GLY A 78 -30.27 29.14 -32.81
CA GLY A 78 -31.22 30.25 -32.66
C GLY A 78 -30.57 31.43 -31.96
N ASN A 79 -30.10 32.39 -32.75
CA ASN A 79 -29.77 33.74 -32.32
C ASN A 79 -31.04 34.57 -32.35
N ASP A 80 -31.55 35.02 -31.19
CA ASP A 80 -32.34 36.24 -31.13
C ASP A 80 -32.09 36.99 -29.82
N GLY A 81 -31.83 38.28 -29.96
CA GLY A 81 -31.54 39.16 -28.85
C GLY A 81 -32.82 39.72 -28.26
N ASP A 82 -32.95 39.61 -26.94
CA ASP A 82 -33.92 40.39 -26.18
C ASP A 82 -33.22 41.24 -25.12
N THR A 83 -33.17 42.54 -25.42
CA THR A 83 -32.99 43.60 -24.42
C THR A 83 -34.32 43.80 -23.70
N GLY A 84 -34.47 43.19 -22.54
CA GLY A 84 -35.62 43.41 -21.64
C GLY A 84 -35.15 43.48 -20.19
N SER A 85 -35.09 44.70 -19.65
CA SER A 85 -34.95 44.91 -18.21
C SER A 85 -36.31 44.70 -17.56
N GLU A 86 -36.46 43.59 -16.83
CA GLU A 86 -37.58 43.38 -15.91
C GLU A 86 -36.97 43.04 -14.54
N SER A 87 -37.32 43.87 -13.57
CA SER A 87 -36.82 43.87 -12.21
C SER A 87 -37.62 42.86 -11.38
N ASP A 88 -37.17 41.62 -11.31
CA ASP A 88 -37.72 40.65 -10.35
C ASP A 88 -36.97 40.71 -9.02
N THR A 89 -37.53 41.52 -8.11
CA THR A 89 -37.32 41.39 -6.67
C THR A 89 -38.21 40.26 -6.15
N GLY A 90 -37.81 39.02 -6.41
CA GLY A 90 -38.34 37.81 -5.76
C GLY A 90 -37.40 37.38 -4.66
N ALA A 91 -37.82 37.53 -3.40
CA ALA A 91 -37.06 37.11 -2.23
C ALA A 91 -37.35 35.63 -1.97
N ASP A 92 -36.60 34.76 -2.63
CA ASP A 92 -36.63 33.33 -2.38
C ASP A 92 -35.66 33.06 -1.22
N ASN A 93 -36.20 33.07 0.00
CA ASN A 93 -35.48 32.61 1.18
C ASN A 93 -35.47 31.08 1.17
N ASP A 94 -34.66 30.47 0.31
CA ASP A 94 -34.24 29.08 0.49
C ASP A 94 -33.14 29.05 1.55
N ALA A 95 -33.59 29.07 2.81
CA ALA A 95 -32.79 28.77 3.98
C ALA A 95 -32.73 27.24 4.22
N GLY A 96 -32.49 26.48 3.15
CA GLY A 96 -31.98 25.12 3.25
C GLY A 96 -30.48 25.20 3.41
N MET A 97 -30.00 25.42 4.64
CA MET A 97 -28.63 25.09 4.98
C MET A 97 -28.57 23.57 4.92
N ASP A 98 -28.19 23.04 3.75
CA ASP A 98 -27.67 21.70 3.64
C ASP A 98 -26.40 21.70 4.50
N GLU A 99 -26.53 21.28 5.76
CA GLU A 99 -25.41 20.95 6.62
C GLU A 99 -24.82 19.64 6.10
N ASP A 100 -24.28 19.69 4.89
CA ASP A 100 -23.34 18.69 4.41
C ASP A 100 -22.02 18.97 5.13
N ALA A 101 -22.03 18.71 6.44
CA ALA A 101 -20.86 18.55 7.27
C ALA A 101 -20.24 17.16 7.03
N GLY A 102 -20.24 16.72 5.76
CA GLY A 102 -19.24 15.80 5.26
C GLY A 102 -17.91 16.46 5.54
N THR A 103 -17.33 16.10 6.68
CA THR A 103 -15.97 16.48 7.01
C THR A 103 -15.16 15.70 5.99
N ASP A 104 -14.83 16.36 4.88
CA ASP A 104 -13.86 15.85 3.93
C ASP A 104 -12.69 15.37 4.79
N PRO A 105 -12.39 14.06 4.81
CA PRO A 105 -11.39 13.53 5.73
C PRO A 105 -10.15 14.39 5.57
N ASP A 106 -9.68 14.96 6.69
CA ASP A 106 -8.50 15.82 6.68
C ASP A 106 -7.43 15.11 5.83
N PRO A 107 -6.84 15.79 4.84
CA PRO A 107 -5.93 15.14 3.92
C PRO A 107 -4.87 14.42 4.74
N ALA A 108 -4.72 13.12 4.47
CA ALA A 108 -3.75 12.29 5.17
C ALA A 108 -2.43 13.06 5.26
N PRO A 109 -1.77 13.10 6.44
CA PRO A 109 -0.59 13.90 6.65
C PRO A 109 0.40 13.64 5.51
N ALA A 110 0.77 14.73 4.80
CA ALA A 110 1.60 14.62 3.62
C ALA A 110 2.94 13.99 4.01
N CYS A 111 3.37 13.00 3.24
CA CYS A 111 4.64 12.33 3.44
C CYS A 111 5.79 13.37 3.43
N GLU A 112 6.41 13.61 4.58
CA GLU A 112 7.61 14.46 4.70
C GLU A 112 8.85 13.56 4.80
N PRO A 113 9.60 13.34 3.70
CA PRO A 113 10.83 12.54 3.72
C PRO A 113 11.94 13.18 4.57
N THR A 114 11.70 14.39 5.07
CA THR A 114 12.64 15.12 5.92
C THR A 114 12.60 14.72 7.38
N PHE A 115 11.68 13.84 7.81
CA PHE A 115 11.61 13.39 9.21
C PHE A 115 12.95 12.79 9.65
N GLY A 116 13.64 13.52 10.52
CA GLY A 116 14.97 13.25 11.02
C GLY A 116 14.99 12.81 12.47
N PRO A 117 16.17 12.42 12.98
CA PRO A 117 16.35 12.17 14.41
C PRO A 117 15.98 13.36 15.30
N ASP A 118 16.12 14.59 14.78
CA ASP A 118 15.75 15.83 15.49
C ASP A 118 14.23 16.09 15.50
N ASP A 119 13.45 15.36 14.69
CA ASP A 119 11.99 15.47 14.60
C ASP A 119 11.28 14.43 15.49
N ALA A 120 12.03 13.47 16.07
CA ALA A 120 11.52 12.56 17.08
C ALA A 120 10.90 13.36 18.24
N CYS A 121 9.71 12.96 18.67
CA CYS A 121 8.98 13.67 19.71
C CYS A 121 8.38 12.69 20.72
N GLU A 122 8.26 13.14 21.98
CA GLU A 122 7.55 12.36 22.99
C GLU A 122 6.06 12.27 22.65
N GLY A 123 5.47 11.10 22.88
CA GLY A 123 4.04 10.89 22.74
C GLY A 123 3.65 9.47 23.14
N ASP A 124 2.34 9.25 23.29
CA ASP A 124 1.79 7.94 23.68
C ASP A 124 1.70 7.03 22.46
N VAL A 125 2.61 6.07 22.37
CA VAL A 125 2.66 5.10 21.27
C VAL A 125 1.65 3.96 21.47
N GLU A 126 1.12 3.76 22.68
CA GLU A 126 0.20 2.67 22.97
C GLU A 126 -1.14 2.86 22.25
N GLY A 127 -1.64 1.78 21.64
CA GLY A 127 -2.92 1.74 20.94
C GLY A 127 -2.84 0.97 19.63
N THR A 128 -3.94 1.02 18.87
CA THR A 128 -4.02 0.48 17.52
C THR A 128 -3.86 1.63 16.53
N TRP A 129 -3.10 1.35 15.49
CA TRP A 129 -2.76 2.28 14.43
C TRP A 129 -2.93 1.60 13.08
N GLU A 130 -3.56 2.28 12.14
CA GLU A 130 -3.64 1.90 10.74
C GLU A 130 -2.41 2.44 10.01
N PHE A 131 -1.77 1.62 9.20
CA PHE A 131 -0.66 2.01 8.35
C PHE A 131 -1.21 2.80 7.16
N GLY A 132 -0.89 4.09 7.10
CA GLY A 132 -1.41 4.97 6.04
C GLY A 132 -0.50 5.02 4.82
N ASN A 133 0.80 5.24 5.03
CA ASN A 133 1.77 5.42 3.95
C ASN A 133 3.21 5.21 4.45
N ALA A 134 4.15 4.94 3.55
CA ALA A 134 5.57 5.08 3.79
C ALA A 134 6.22 6.07 2.81
N CYS A 135 6.96 7.01 3.37
CA CYS A 135 7.81 7.90 2.60
C CYS A 135 9.20 7.26 2.50
N THR A 136 9.72 7.18 1.28
CA THR A 136 11.10 6.76 1.04
C THR A 136 11.84 7.85 0.28
N ASP A 137 13.12 8.02 0.57
CA ASP A 137 14.05 8.82 -0.22
C ASP A 137 14.56 8.08 -1.47
N PHE A 138 14.03 6.88 -1.72
CA PHE A 138 14.36 6.05 -2.86
C PHE A 138 13.82 6.62 -4.18
N ASP A 139 14.72 6.99 -5.08
CA ASP A 139 14.39 7.34 -6.46
C ASP A 139 14.45 6.08 -7.35
N PHE A 140 13.29 5.46 -7.57
CA PHE A 140 13.17 4.28 -8.42
C PHE A 140 13.67 4.53 -9.85
N ALA A 141 13.44 5.74 -10.39
CA ALA A 141 13.87 6.09 -11.74
C ALA A 141 15.39 6.23 -11.83
N GLU A 142 16.03 6.85 -10.83
CA GLU A 142 17.49 6.93 -10.74
C GLU A 142 18.09 5.53 -10.65
N LEU A 143 17.53 4.66 -9.80
CA LEU A 143 18.00 3.29 -9.66
C LEU A 143 17.89 2.52 -10.98
N LEU A 144 16.74 2.60 -11.66
CA LEU A 144 16.53 1.95 -12.95
C LEU A 144 17.55 2.44 -13.98
N ALA A 145 17.85 3.75 -13.99
CA ALA A 145 18.85 4.34 -14.87
C ALA A 145 20.27 3.81 -14.61
N THR A 146 20.59 3.38 -13.38
CA THR A 146 21.88 2.72 -13.09
C THR A 146 22.01 1.34 -13.75
N VAL A 147 20.88 0.66 -13.97
CA VAL A 147 20.81 -0.66 -14.63
C VAL A 147 20.82 -0.49 -16.15
N CYS A 148 19.96 0.38 -16.65
CA CYS A 148 19.77 0.66 -18.06
C CYS A 148 19.74 2.17 -18.29
N ASP A 149 20.87 2.74 -18.71
CA ASP A 149 20.91 4.16 -19.09
C ASP A 149 19.84 4.46 -20.15
N GLY A 150 19.04 5.51 -19.92
CA GLY A 150 17.88 5.86 -20.75
C GLY A 150 16.57 5.15 -20.39
N SER A 151 16.53 4.34 -19.33
CA SER A 151 15.27 3.88 -18.76
C SER A 151 14.50 5.00 -18.07
N SER A 152 13.18 4.87 -18.00
CA SER A 152 12.32 5.81 -17.30
C SER A 152 11.11 5.12 -16.68
N VAL A 153 10.57 5.70 -15.62
CA VAL A 153 9.31 5.27 -14.99
C VAL A 153 8.22 6.20 -15.51
N GLU A 154 7.17 5.65 -16.13
CA GLU A 154 6.02 6.43 -16.59
C GLU A 154 5.01 6.63 -15.46
N SER A 155 4.70 5.56 -14.74
CA SER A 155 3.84 5.58 -13.55
C SER A 155 4.40 4.65 -12.50
N LEU A 156 4.18 5.03 -11.24
CA LEU A 156 4.40 4.21 -10.06
C LEU A 156 3.21 4.46 -9.15
N ASP A 157 2.44 3.42 -8.92
CA ASP A 157 1.35 3.38 -7.96
C ASP A 157 1.82 2.49 -6.81
N VAL A 158 1.68 2.97 -5.58
CA VAL A 158 2.03 2.21 -4.38
C VAL A 158 0.83 2.28 -3.47
N ASN A 159 0.23 1.12 -3.23
CA ASN A 159 -0.83 0.94 -2.27
C ASN A 159 -0.24 0.27 -1.03
N THR A 160 -0.64 0.75 0.14
CA THR A 160 -0.17 0.22 1.39
C THR A 160 -1.33 0.06 2.35
N ASP A 161 -1.37 -1.09 3.02
CA ASP A 161 -2.35 -1.43 4.02
C ASP A 161 -1.62 -2.06 5.21
N GLY A 162 -2.20 -1.97 6.40
CA GLY A 162 -1.61 -2.64 7.55
C GLY A 162 -2.04 -2.08 8.88
N THR A 163 -1.64 -2.77 9.93
CA THR A 163 -1.96 -2.42 11.31
C THR A 163 -0.72 -2.54 12.19
N LEU A 164 -0.66 -1.65 13.19
CA LEU A 164 0.32 -1.67 14.27
C LEU A 164 -0.44 -1.57 15.59
N VAL A 165 -0.33 -2.60 16.42
CA VAL A 165 -0.87 -2.66 17.77
C VAL A 165 0.27 -2.56 18.75
N VAL A 166 0.25 -1.54 19.59
CA VAL A 166 1.26 -1.29 20.62
C VAL A 166 0.60 -1.36 21.99
N THR A 167 1.19 -2.15 22.88
CA THR A 167 0.83 -2.27 24.30
C THR A 167 2.01 -1.80 25.14
N ALA A 168 1.86 -1.67 26.46
CA ALA A 168 2.93 -1.16 27.34
C ALA A 168 4.34 -1.74 27.11
N ASP A 169 4.45 -3.04 26.81
CA ASP A 169 5.74 -3.73 26.71
C ASP A 169 5.96 -4.46 25.37
N ASN A 170 4.93 -4.53 24.50
CA ASN A 170 4.97 -5.31 23.27
C ASN A 170 4.27 -4.60 22.12
N PHE A 171 4.65 -4.96 20.90
CA PHE A 171 3.94 -4.56 19.68
C PHE A 171 3.66 -5.78 18.80
N ALA A 172 2.69 -5.63 17.91
CA ALA A 172 2.43 -6.50 16.78
C ALA A 172 2.12 -5.63 15.56
N ARG A 173 2.75 -5.94 14.44
CA ARG A 173 2.68 -5.18 13.19
C ARG A 173 2.48 -6.15 12.05
N ALA A 174 1.54 -5.84 11.17
CA ALA A 174 1.33 -6.53 9.91
C ALA A 174 1.10 -5.48 8.83
N ILE A 175 1.94 -5.46 7.80
CA ILE A 175 1.80 -4.54 6.67
C ILE A 175 1.82 -5.30 5.35
N THR A 176 1.08 -4.77 4.38
CA THR A 176 1.09 -5.19 3.00
C THR A 176 1.38 -3.98 2.12
N ILE A 177 2.37 -4.11 1.24
CA ILE A 177 2.74 -3.10 0.26
C ILE A 177 2.55 -3.72 -1.12
N GLU A 178 1.71 -3.08 -1.93
CA GLU A 178 1.48 -3.42 -3.32
C GLU A 178 2.05 -2.30 -4.18
N ALA A 179 2.95 -2.62 -5.09
CA ALA A 179 3.54 -1.64 -5.99
C ALA A 179 3.30 -2.05 -7.44
N GLU A 180 2.76 -1.13 -8.23
CA GLU A 180 2.59 -1.27 -9.67
C GLU A 180 3.34 -0.15 -10.39
N ALA A 181 4.17 -0.49 -11.37
CA ALA A 181 4.92 0.47 -12.14
C ALA A 181 4.89 0.14 -13.63
N LEU A 182 4.74 1.19 -14.44
CA LEU A 182 4.97 1.11 -15.88
C LEU A 182 6.34 1.71 -16.17
N VAL A 183 7.26 0.87 -16.63
CA VAL A 183 8.65 1.27 -16.92
C VAL A 183 8.99 1.11 -18.38
N TYR A 184 9.80 2.04 -18.88
CA TYR A 184 10.35 2.02 -20.21
C TYR A 184 11.84 1.71 -20.16
N ILE A 185 12.26 0.73 -20.94
CA ILE A 185 13.66 0.29 -21.00
C ILE A 185 14.14 0.35 -22.45
N PRO A 186 15.27 0.99 -22.77
CA PRO A 186 15.81 0.98 -24.13
C PRO A 186 16.05 -0.45 -24.64
N ALA A 187 15.65 -0.73 -25.88
CA ALA A 187 15.78 -2.07 -26.46
C ALA A 187 17.25 -2.49 -26.66
N ASP A 188 18.18 -1.54 -26.64
CA ASP A 188 19.63 -1.76 -26.71
C ASP A 188 20.30 -1.83 -25.32
N CYS A 189 19.51 -1.82 -24.23
CA CYS A 189 20.08 -1.93 -22.90
C CYS A 189 20.91 -3.21 -22.76
N GLN A 190 22.15 -3.10 -22.29
CA GLN A 190 23.04 -4.25 -22.17
C GLN A 190 22.62 -5.22 -21.06
N ALA A 191 21.86 -4.76 -20.06
CA ALA A 191 21.40 -5.59 -18.95
C ALA A 191 20.43 -6.70 -19.40
N ILE A 192 19.56 -6.39 -20.37
CA ILE A 192 18.64 -7.37 -20.99
C ILE A 192 19.36 -8.31 -21.98
N GLY A 193 20.60 -7.98 -22.36
CA GLY A 193 21.47 -8.83 -23.16
C GLY A 193 20.82 -9.29 -24.46
N PHE A 194 21.02 -10.57 -24.82
CA PHE A 194 20.44 -11.18 -26.03
C PHE A 194 19.01 -11.67 -25.85
N LEU A 195 18.43 -11.56 -24.64
CA LEU A 195 17.11 -12.11 -24.33
C LEU A 195 15.98 -11.17 -24.75
N GLY A 196 16.29 -9.92 -25.11
CA GLY A 196 15.29 -8.93 -25.50
C GLY A 196 14.42 -8.50 -24.31
N CYS A 197 13.29 -7.87 -24.60
CA CYS A 197 12.40 -7.33 -23.57
C CYS A 197 11.82 -8.39 -22.64
N GLU A 198 11.45 -9.56 -23.17
CA GLU A 198 10.94 -10.68 -22.36
C GLU A 198 11.97 -11.15 -21.31
N GLY A 199 13.25 -11.13 -21.67
CA GLY A 199 14.32 -11.49 -20.75
C GLY A 199 14.49 -10.56 -19.56
N PHE A 200 14.00 -9.32 -19.62
CA PHE A 200 13.99 -8.45 -18.46
C PHE A 200 13.07 -9.00 -17.37
N GLY A 201 11.88 -9.44 -17.77
CA GLY A 201 10.90 -10.01 -16.85
C GLY A 201 11.42 -11.27 -16.16
N ASP A 202 12.05 -12.17 -16.92
CA ASP A 202 12.68 -13.37 -16.38
C ASP A 202 13.78 -13.06 -15.36
N ILE A 203 14.58 -12.01 -15.60
CA ILE A 203 15.66 -11.62 -14.68
C ILE A 203 15.07 -11.04 -13.40
N ALA A 204 14.09 -10.15 -13.52
CA ALA A 204 13.44 -9.52 -12.37
C ALA A 204 12.72 -10.54 -11.47
N GLY A 205 11.86 -11.39 -12.04
CA GLY A 205 11.17 -12.43 -11.27
C GLY A 205 12.11 -13.52 -10.71
N SER A 206 13.30 -13.71 -11.30
CA SER A 206 14.32 -14.59 -10.72
C SER A 206 15.09 -13.97 -9.55
N ALA A 207 15.11 -12.64 -9.48
CA ALA A 207 15.74 -11.91 -8.39
C ALA A 207 14.84 -11.89 -7.16
N ASP A 208 13.55 -11.65 -7.37
CA ASP A 208 12.54 -11.64 -6.33
C ASP A 208 11.26 -12.33 -6.85
N PRO A 209 10.86 -13.48 -6.27
CA PRO A 209 9.66 -14.19 -6.70
C PRO A 209 8.36 -13.44 -6.36
N SER A 210 8.39 -12.42 -5.51
CA SER A 210 7.23 -11.57 -5.19
C SER A 210 6.98 -10.50 -6.25
N VAL A 211 7.91 -10.31 -7.19
CA VAL A 211 7.82 -9.31 -8.25
C VAL A 211 7.51 -9.99 -9.58
N GLU A 212 6.35 -9.65 -10.14
CA GLU A 212 5.92 -10.02 -11.47
C GLU A 212 6.28 -8.93 -12.47
N VAL A 213 6.92 -9.31 -13.58
CA VAL A 213 7.31 -8.35 -14.62
C VAL A 213 6.91 -8.88 -15.99
N SER A 214 6.11 -8.11 -16.70
CA SER A 214 5.64 -8.39 -18.05
C SER A 214 6.12 -7.30 -19.00
N CYS A 215 6.93 -7.67 -20.00
CA CYS A 215 7.52 -6.71 -20.93
C CYS A 215 7.11 -6.97 -22.38
N ILE A 216 6.68 -5.91 -23.08
CA ILE A 216 6.37 -5.92 -24.50
C ILE A 216 7.38 -5.05 -25.25
N THR A 217 7.81 -5.49 -26.43
CA THR A 217 8.71 -4.70 -27.28
C THR A 217 7.91 -3.69 -28.11
N ASN A 218 8.12 -2.39 -27.87
CA ASN A 218 7.65 -1.33 -28.75
C ASN A 218 8.73 -1.00 -29.81
N ALA A 219 8.68 -1.72 -30.92
CA ALA A 219 9.66 -1.58 -32.01
C ALA A 219 9.67 -0.18 -32.66
N THR A 220 8.52 0.52 -32.65
CA THR A 220 8.41 1.87 -33.21
C THR A 220 9.16 2.89 -32.35
N ALA A 221 9.04 2.76 -31.03
CA ALA A 221 9.72 3.62 -30.07
C ALA A 221 11.15 3.16 -29.73
N GLY A 222 11.54 1.94 -30.12
CA GLY A 222 12.86 1.38 -29.84
C GLY A 222 13.08 1.05 -28.35
N ARG A 223 12.01 0.69 -27.64
CA ARG A 223 12.03 0.41 -26.19
C ARG A 223 11.16 -0.80 -25.83
N CYS A 224 11.42 -1.35 -24.67
CA CYS A 224 10.52 -2.24 -23.95
C CYS A 224 9.59 -1.40 -23.08
N GLU A 225 8.32 -1.81 -23.03
CA GLU A 225 7.31 -1.28 -22.12
C GLU A 225 7.01 -2.42 -21.16
N CYS A 226 7.29 -2.22 -19.89
CA CYS A 226 7.23 -3.27 -18.88
C CYS A 226 6.29 -2.85 -17.75
N ASP A 227 5.28 -3.67 -17.52
CA ASP A 227 4.46 -3.63 -16.32
C ASP A 227 5.19 -4.42 -15.23
N VAL A 228 5.42 -3.78 -14.09
CA VAL A 228 6.05 -4.35 -12.91
C VAL A 228 5.01 -4.31 -11.80
N ALA A 229 4.69 -5.46 -11.23
CA ALA A 229 3.82 -5.57 -10.07
C ALA A 229 4.57 -6.33 -8.97
N GLY A 230 4.42 -5.92 -7.72
CA GLY A 230 4.99 -6.64 -6.59
C GLY A 230 4.12 -6.50 -5.35
N THR A 231 4.01 -7.58 -4.60
CA THR A 231 3.31 -7.60 -3.31
C THR A 231 4.29 -8.04 -2.23
N TYR A 232 4.43 -7.23 -1.20
CA TYR A 232 5.26 -7.50 -0.05
C TYR A 232 4.40 -7.52 1.21
N GLU A 233 4.58 -8.56 2.02
CA GLU A 233 3.89 -8.73 3.28
C GLU A 233 4.95 -8.86 4.38
N GLU A 234 4.79 -8.10 5.46
CA GLU A 234 5.68 -8.16 6.61
C GLU A 234 4.88 -8.24 7.89
N GLU A 235 5.16 -9.28 8.68
CA GLU A 235 4.66 -9.41 10.03
C GLU A 235 5.84 -9.34 11.01
N SER A 236 5.70 -8.53 12.04
CA SER A 236 6.66 -8.45 13.13
C SER A 236 5.94 -8.25 14.45
N ALA A 237 6.43 -8.91 15.50
CA ALA A 237 5.93 -8.74 16.84
C ALA A 237 7.05 -8.95 17.84
N GLY A 238 6.96 -8.29 18.98
CA GLY A 238 7.98 -8.46 20.02
C GLY A 238 7.91 -7.41 21.10
N ALA A 239 8.90 -7.45 21.98
CA ALA A 239 9.09 -6.44 23.01
C ALA A 239 9.75 -5.19 22.42
N TYR A 240 9.46 -4.03 23.01
CA TYR A 240 10.13 -2.78 22.67
C TYR A 240 10.45 -1.96 23.92
N THR A 241 11.30 -0.95 23.75
CA THR A 241 11.49 0.12 24.74
C THR A 241 11.30 1.46 24.07
N ASN A 242 10.63 2.41 24.74
CA ASN A 242 10.48 3.80 24.25
C ASN A 242 11.11 4.77 25.25
N GLU A 243 12.16 5.47 24.82
CA GLU A 243 12.82 6.51 25.61
C GLU A 243 12.83 7.82 24.81
N GLY A 244 11.90 8.72 25.13
CA GLY A 244 11.91 10.08 24.58
C GLY A 244 11.61 10.15 23.07
N GLY A 245 10.75 9.29 22.55
CA GLY A 245 10.47 9.19 21.11
C GLY A 245 11.48 8.32 20.35
N VAL A 246 12.38 7.64 21.06
CA VAL A 246 13.27 6.62 20.46
C VAL A 246 12.75 5.24 20.85
N VAL A 247 12.23 4.51 19.87
CA VAL A 247 11.72 3.15 20.03
C VAL A 247 12.81 2.15 19.64
N THR A 248 13.10 1.17 20.48
CA THR A 248 14.06 0.09 20.18
C THR A 248 13.33 -1.25 20.14
N VAL A 249 13.50 -1.99 19.05
CA VAL A 249 12.92 -3.32 18.79
C VAL A 249 14.05 -4.27 18.42
N GLY A 250 14.46 -5.13 19.36
CA GLY A 250 15.64 -5.98 19.14
C GLY A 250 16.90 -5.14 18.90
N GLU A 251 17.48 -5.26 17.69
CA GLU A 251 18.63 -4.47 17.24
C GLU A 251 18.24 -3.20 16.47
N GLU A 252 16.95 -3.05 16.14
CA GLU A 252 16.43 -1.94 15.37
C GLU A 252 16.07 -0.75 16.25
N VAL A 253 16.37 0.45 15.76
CA VAL A 253 16.07 1.70 16.46
C VAL A 253 15.22 2.57 15.54
N TYR A 254 14.15 3.13 16.08
CA TYR A 254 13.21 3.99 15.39
C TYR A 254 13.13 5.35 16.07
N ASP A 255 13.15 6.40 15.26
CA ASP A 255 12.74 7.74 15.65
C ASP A 255 11.23 7.86 15.46
N VAL A 256 10.50 8.11 16.54
CA VAL A 256 9.04 8.15 16.56
C VAL A 256 8.57 9.52 17.02
N CYS A 257 7.51 10.02 16.40
CA CYS A 257 6.78 11.18 16.87
C CYS A 257 5.29 10.92 16.77
N VAL A 258 4.58 11.06 17.90
CA VAL A 258 3.12 10.94 17.96
C VAL A 258 2.51 12.33 18.17
N THR A 259 1.65 12.75 17.25
CA THR A 259 0.94 14.02 17.31
C THR A 259 -0.56 13.79 17.09
N GLY A 260 -1.33 13.79 18.19
CA GLY A 260 -2.76 13.51 18.15
C GLY A 260 -3.01 12.06 17.71
N ASP A 261 -3.78 11.91 16.62
CA ASP A 261 -4.13 10.61 16.02
C ASP A 261 -3.17 10.20 14.89
N SER A 262 -2.02 10.87 14.76
CA SER A 262 -0.97 10.52 13.79
C SER A 262 0.31 10.12 14.50
N MET A 263 0.98 9.10 13.96
CA MET A 263 2.33 8.71 14.36
C MET A 263 3.23 8.60 13.13
N SER A 264 4.41 9.22 13.19
CA SER A 264 5.49 9.01 12.25
C SER A 264 6.57 8.15 12.90
N ALA A 265 7.05 7.13 12.20
CA ALA A 265 8.12 6.28 12.66
C ALA A 265 9.18 6.13 11.57
N ARG A 266 10.42 6.53 11.84
CA ARG A 266 11.55 6.36 10.94
C ARG A 266 12.53 5.35 11.51
N ARG A 267 12.83 4.32 10.74
CA ARG A 267 13.92 3.40 11.09
C ARG A 267 15.27 4.12 10.96
N ARG A 268 16.10 4.05 12.00
CA ARG A 268 17.51 4.47 11.92
C ARG A 268 18.30 3.41 11.17
N SER A 269 19.12 3.85 10.24
CA SER A 269 20.10 3.00 9.58
C SER A 269 21.49 3.44 10.01
N ASP A 270 22.30 2.47 10.43
CA ASP A 270 23.74 2.68 10.65
C ASP A 270 24.51 2.86 9.33
N ASP A 271 23.89 2.49 8.21
CA ASP A 271 24.43 2.70 6.87
C ASP A 271 23.77 3.93 6.22
N GLU A 272 24.55 5.00 6.06
CA GLU A 272 24.15 6.24 5.38
C GLU A 272 23.76 6.03 3.91
N GLN A 273 24.11 4.88 3.31
CA GLN A 273 23.73 4.54 1.93
C GLN A 273 22.41 3.77 1.85
N ARG A 274 21.86 3.27 2.96
CA ARG A 274 20.55 2.63 2.94
C ARG A 274 19.47 3.71 2.95
N PRO A 275 18.48 3.64 2.03
CA PRO A 275 17.36 4.56 2.03
C PRO A 275 16.65 4.50 3.39
N SER A 276 16.21 5.65 3.86
CA SER A 276 15.42 5.75 5.09
C SER A 276 13.94 5.75 4.76
N PHE A 277 13.18 5.00 5.54
CA PHE A 277 11.73 4.90 5.40
C PHE A 277 11.10 5.58 6.59
N VAL A 278 10.15 6.47 6.31
CA VAL A 278 9.31 7.13 7.28
C VAL A 278 7.91 6.54 7.13
N GLU A 279 7.52 5.72 8.08
CA GLU A 279 6.20 5.11 8.14
C GLU A 279 5.23 6.07 8.81
N ILE A 280 4.03 6.19 8.25
CA ILE A 280 2.98 7.06 8.73
C ILE A 280 1.79 6.20 9.15
N TYR A 281 1.35 6.43 10.37
CA TYR A 281 0.31 5.71 11.05
C TYR A 281 -0.80 6.67 11.48
N THR A 282 -2.05 6.21 11.44
CA THR A 282 -3.23 6.96 11.88
C THR A 282 -4.13 6.14 12.79
N ARG A 283 -4.84 6.79 13.72
CA ARG A 283 -5.79 6.15 14.64
C ARG A 283 -7.23 6.48 14.29
#